data_AF-A0A9W6QIC2-F1
#
_entry.id   AF-A0A9W6QIC2-F1
#
_cell.length_a   1.000
_cell.length_b   1.000
_cell.length_c   1.000
_cell.angle_alpha   90.00
_cell.angle_beta   90.00
_cell.angle_gamma   90.00
#
_symmetry.space_group_name_H-M   'P 1'
#
loop_
_entity.id
_entity.type
_entity.pdbx_description
1 polymer ?
#
loop_
_entity_poly.entity_id
_entity_poly.type
_entity_poly.pdbx_seq_one_letter_code
_entity_poly.pdbx_strand_id
1 'polypeptide(L)'
;MLNQHTEAGRKPSTSPQSDRAGFRPDIQALRALAVAAVVVNHLWPTRLTGGYVGVDIFFVISGYLISAHLVREIDRTGRINVLGFYARRARRLLPAAQLVLVAVVVAAFFLIPRVRWAPLVHEVIASVFYWENWSLTTEFWPNPVNFYKLTAVTHYWTLSVEEQFYLCWPFFLLLLFKLKKPWARFAGLAAVGVASLVLCVHLTTIAPGPVYFVTPIRIWEFAIGTAIAMLHQRLVLPRPVAEAASLLGLAAILGSAVFFTATTEFPGAIALIPALGTALFIVAGTRPGRQWHTFLTSSAPVQFLGDISYSLYLWHFPIVVLVPFALSTHQLSNATLGGIAVASLLLAFLSKRLIEDPVRRSPRLVGSTALTFAAALAGTVVVCLTATLLLRS
;
A
#
# COMPACT_ATOMS: atom_id res chain seq x y z
N MET A 1 -30.15 6.66 63.49
CA MET A 1 -28.80 7.25 63.70
C MET A 1 -27.79 6.42 62.92
N LEU A 2 -26.77 7.09 62.41
CA LEU A 2 -25.90 6.77 61.27
C LEU A 2 -25.34 5.34 61.11
N ASN A 3 -25.36 4.90 59.84
CA ASN A 3 -24.48 3.92 59.21
C ASN A 3 -23.04 4.46 59.02
N GLN A 4 -22.04 3.63 59.27
CA GLN A 4 -20.76 3.64 58.54
C GLN A 4 -20.25 2.20 58.39
N HIS A 5 -20.26 1.68 57.16
CA HIS A 5 -19.37 0.61 56.74
C HIS A 5 -18.69 1.01 55.44
N THR A 6 -17.38 0.88 55.47
CA THR A 6 -16.36 1.22 54.49
C THR A 6 -16.47 0.31 53.26
N GLU A 7 -16.62 0.88 52.06
CA GLU A 7 -16.33 0.16 50.80
C GLU A 7 -15.15 0.81 50.08
N ALA A 8 -14.10 0.01 49.92
CA ALA A 8 -12.89 0.33 49.21
C ALA A 8 -13.15 0.49 47.70
N GLY A 9 -12.59 1.55 47.12
CA GLY A 9 -12.73 1.90 45.71
C GLY A 9 -12.19 0.82 44.76
N ARG A 10 -13.09 0.25 43.95
CA ARG A 10 -12.75 -0.62 42.82
C ARG A 10 -12.37 0.26 41.62
N LYS A 11 -11.09 0.30 41.26
CA LYS A 11 -10.62 0.88 39.99
C LYS A 11 -11.25 0.11 38.82
N PRO A 12 -11.74 0.77 37.75
CA PRO A 12 -12.22 0.06 36.57
C PRO A 12 -11.06 -0.61 35.87
N SER A 13 -11.10 -1.94 35.81
CA SER A 13 -10.19 -2.76 35.01
C SER A 13 -10.42 -2.46 33.52
N THR A 14 -9.49 -1.77 32.88
CA THR A 14 -9.45 -1.63 31.42
C THR A 14 -9.09 -2.98 30.82
N SER A 15 -10.10 -3.79 30.47
CA SER A 15 -9.88 -4.99 29.67
C SER A 15 -9.45 -4.59 28.24
N PRO A 16 -8.50 -5.31 27.61
CA PRO A 16 -7.98 -5.00 26.27
C PRO A 16 -8.95 -5.39 25.14
N GLN A 17 -10.26 -5.33 25.40
CA GLN A 17 -11.29 -5.92 24.55
C GLN A 17 -11.75 -4.99 23.41
N SER A 18 -11.39 -3.70 23.44
CA SER A 18 -11.82 -2.70 22.44
C SER A 18 -11.07 -2.77 21.10
N ASP A 19 -9.89 -3.38 21.03
CA ASP A 19 -9.10 -3.45 19.79
C ASP A 19 -9.44 -4.67 18.90
N ARG A 20 -10.20 -5.65 19.41
CA ARG A 20 -10.51 -6.90 18.68
C ARG A 20 -11.74 -6.81 17.77
N ALA A 21 -12.62 -5.83 17.95
CA ALA A 21 -13.92 -5.78 17.26
C ALA A 21 -13.86 -5.38 15.76
N GLY A 22 -12.68 -5.05 15.23
CA GLY A 22 -12.53 -4.63 13.83
C GLY A 22 -11.27 -5.12 13.11
N PHE A 23 -10.46 -5.97 13.76
CA PHE A 23 -9.26 -6.51 13.12
C PHE A 23 -9.63 -7.62 12.12
N ARG A 24 -9.06 -7.55 10.92
CA ARG A 24 -9.30 -8.49 9.82
C ARG A 24 -8.00 -9.25 9.48
N PRO A 25 -7.76 -10.43 10.10
CA PRO A 25 -6.54 -11.21 9.89
C PRO A 25 -6.36 -11.64 8.42
N ASP A 26 -7.45 -11.86 7.71
CA ASP A 26 -7.50 -12.18 6.28
C ASP A 26 -6.97 -11.03 5.42
N ILE A 27 -7.33 -9.77 5.71
CA ILE A 27 -6.80 -8.59 4.99
C ILE A 27 -5.31 -8.41 5.28
N GLN A 28 -4.90 -8.64 6.54
CA GLN A 28 -3.49 -8.60 6.90
C GLN A 28 -2.69 -9.69 6.18
N ALA A 29 -3.26 -10.89 6.03
CA ALA A 29 -2.65 -11.97 5.26
C ALA A 29 -2.56 -11.65 3.77
N LEU A 30 -3.57 -10.99 3.17
CA LEU A 30 -3.49 -10.50 1.80
C LEU A 30 -2.36 -9.47 1.61
N ARG A 31 -2.17 -8.56 2.57
CA ARG A 31 -1.02 -7.62 2.55
C ARG A 31 0.32 -8.37 2.61
N ALA A 32 0.40 -9.43 3.43
CA ALA A 32 1.58 -10.28 3.53
C ALA A 32 1.87 -10.99 2.19
N LEU A 33 0.84 -11.56 1.57
CA LEU A 33 0.94 -12.22 0.26
C LEU A 33 1.37 -11.24 -0.83
N ALA A 34 0.75 -10.06 -0.88
CA ALA A 34 1.04 -9.01 -1.86
C ALA A 34 2.49 -8.53 -1.76
N VAL A 35 2.97 -8.17 -0.57
CA VAL A 35 4.38 -7.74 -0.41
C VAL A 35 5.35 -8.87 -0.70
N ALA A 36 5.04 -10.11 -0.28
CA ALA A 36 5.90 -11.26 -0.55
C ALA A 36 6.04 -11.50 -2.06
N ALA A 37 4.94 -11.44 -2.81
CA ALA A 37 4.95 -11.60 -4.26
C ALA A 37 5.85 -10.55 -4.94
N VAL A 38 5.73 -9.28 -4.54
CA VAL A 38 6.56 -8.19 -5.06
C VAL A 38 8.04 -8.38 -4.69
N VAL A 39 8.34 -8.70 -3.44
CA VAL A 39 9.73 -8.89 -2.98
C VAL A 39 10.38 -10.07 -3.68
N VAL A 40 9.68 -11.20 -3.80
CA VAL A 40 10.18 -12.39 -4.51
C VAL A 40 10.38 -12.10 -5.99
N ASN A 41 9.49 -11.35 -6.64
CA ASN A 41 9.65 -10.95 -8.03
C ASN A 41 10.90 -10.07 -8.24
N HIS A 42 11.19 -9.13 -7.35
CA HIS A 42 12.39 -8.31 -7.46
C HIS A 42 13.70 -9.08 -7.18
N LEU A 43 13.68 -10.04 -6.26
CA LEU A 43 14.86 -10.84 -5.92
C LEU A 43 15.10 -11.98 -6.91
N TRP A 44 14.03 -12.65 -7.34
CA TRP A 44 14.06 -13.80 -8.24
C TRP A 44 13.03 -13.63 -9.38
N PRO A 45 13.28 -12.68 -10.31
CA PRO A 45 12.31 -12.32 -11.36
C PRO A 45 11.95 -13.48 -12.29
N THR A 46 12.79 -14.52 -12.39
CA THR A 46 12.52 -15.72 -13.20
C THR A 46 11.77 -16.82 -12.46
N ARG A 47 11.62 -16.72 -11.12
CA ARG A 47 10.94 -17.73 -10.29
C ARG A 47 9.47 -17.39 -10.02
N LEU A 48 9.18 -16.10 -9.85
CA LEU A 48 7.81 -15.60 -9.67
C LEU A 48 7.62 -14.40 -10.60
N THR A 49 7.45 -14.68 -11.89
CA THR A 49 7.48 -13.69 -12.97
C THR A 49 6.34 -12.69 -12.90
N GLY A 50 5.20 -13.08 -12.34
CA GLY A 50 4.01 -12.24 -12.20
C GLY A 50 3.88 -11.56 -10.84
N GLY A 51 4.89 -11.61 -9.96
CA GLY A 51 4.74 -11.10 -8.59
C GLY A 51 4.48 -9.59 -8.49
N TYR A 52 4.66 -8.84 -9.58
CA TYR A 52 4.24 -7.44 -9.69
C TYR A 52 2.73 -7.22 -9.47
N VAL A 53 1.89 -8.25 -9.68
CA VAL A 53 0.44 -8.17 -9.41
C VAL A 53 0.12 -7.93 -7.94
N GLY A 54 1.10 -8.09 -7.03
CA GLY A 54 0.95 -7.71 -5.64
C GLY A 54 0.60 -6.23 -5.46
N VAL A 55 0.99 -5.36 -6.40
CA VAL A 55 0.60 -3.93 -6.40
C VAL A 55 -0.91 -3.77 -6.58
N ASP A 56 -1.49 -4.49 -7.53
CA ASP A 56 -2.93 -4.46 -7.83
C ASP A 56 -3.76 -4.97 -6.64
N ILE A 57 -3.25 -6.00 -5.94
CA ILE A 57 -3.82 -6.48 -4.67
C ILE A 57 -3.80 -5.35 -3.63
N PHE A 58 -2.70 -4.61 -3.51
CA PHE A 58 -2.62 -3.46 -2.60
C PHE A 58 -3.63 -2.37 -2.95
N PHE A 59 -3.80 -2.03 -4.22
CA PHE A 59 -4.78 -1.01 -4.65
C PHE A 59 -6.22 -1.40 -4.28
N VAL A 60 -6.60 -2.67 -4.46
CA VAL A 60 -7.92 -3.17 -4.03
C VAL A 60 -8.06 -3.12 -2.51
N ILE A 61 -7.05 -3.55 -1.75
CA ILE A 61 -7.04 -3.47 -0.28
C ILE A 61 -7.16 -2.02 0.20
N SER A 62 -6.41 -1.11 -0.41
CA SER A 62 -6.37 0.32 -0.10
C SER A 62 -7.73 0.96 -0.38
N GLY A 63 -8.35 0.65 -1.51
CA GLY A 63 -9.72 1.03 -1.82
C GLY A 63 -10.72 0.54 -0.77
N TYR A 64 -10.60 -0.71 -0.32
CA TYR A 64 -11.46 -1.27 0.71
C TYR A 64 -11.26 -0.60 2.08
N LEU A 65 -10.03 -0.55 2.60
CA LEU A 65 -9.75 -0.09 3.95
C LEU A 65 -10.07 1.40 4.15
N ILE A 66 -9.69 2.23 3.17
CA ILE A 66 -9.92 3.68 3.24
C ILE A 66 -11.40 3.99 3.11
N SER A 67 -12.08 3.40 2.12
CA SER A 67 -13.51 3.60 1.95
C SER A 67 -14.30 3.04 3.13
N ALA A 68 -13.94 1.90 3.69
CA ALA A 68 -14.65 1.35 4.85
C ALA A 68 -14.50 2.26 6.07
N HIS A 69 -13.33 2.89 6.27
CA HIS A 69 -13.14 3.90 7.32
C HIS A 69 -14.02 5.14 7.07
N LEU A 70 -13.96 5.71 5.87
CA LEU A 70 -14.67 6.94 5.52
C LEU A 70 -16.19 6.74 5.52
N VAL A 71 -16.69 5.66 4.93
CA VAL A 71 -18.12 5.32 4.90
C VAL A 71 -18.66 5.13 6.31
N ARG A 72 -17.94 4.40 7.20
CA ARG A 72 -18.33 4.28 8.62
C ARG A 72 -18.40 5.64 9.32
N GLU A 73 -17.49 6.56 9.00
CA GLU A 73 -17.48 7.92 9.57
C GLU A 73 -18.69 8.73 9.09
N ILE A 74 -19.01 8.65 7.79
CA ILE A 74 -20.21 9.26 7.20
C ILE A 74 -21.48 8.68 7.82
N ASP A 75 -21.60 7.36 7.92
CA ASP A 75 -22.78 6.69 8.47
C ASP A 75 -23.01 7.08 9.94
N ARG A 76 -21.92 7.27 10.71
CA ARG A 76 -22.00 7.63 12.12
C ARG A 76 -22.24 9.13 12.36
N THR A 77 -21.67 10.00 11.54
CA THR A 77 -21.60 11.45 11.85
C THR A 77 -22.19 12.37 10.78
N GLY A 78 -22.56 11.83 9.61
CA GLY A 78 -23.00 12.57 8.44
C GLY A 78 -21.92 13.43 7.79
N ARG A 79 -20.67 13.36 8.25
CA ARG A 79 -19.54 14.20 7.80
C ARG A 79 -18.26 13.37 7.70
N ILE A 80 -17.23 13.93 7.07
CA ILE A 80 -15.87 13.40 7.09
C ILE A 80 -14.95 14.46 7.71
N ASN A 81 -14.21 14.11 8.75
CA ASN A 81 -13.11 14.93 9.25
C ASN A 81 -11.88 14.74 8.34
N VAL A 82 -11.84 15.49 7.24
CA VAL A 82 -10.81 15.40 6.20
C VAL A 82 -9.41 15.69 6.76
N LEU A 83 -9.25 16.75 7.56
CA LEU A 83 -7.97 17.09 8.17
C LEU A 83 -7.49 16.00 9.13
N GLY A 84 -8.40 15.47 9.95
CA GLY A 84 -8.10 14.35 10.84
C GLY A 84 -7.75 13.07 10.08
N PHE A 85 -8.39 12.82 8.94
CA PHE A 85 -8.06 11.71 8.04
C PHE A 85 -6.63 11.82 7.51
N TYR A 86 -6.27 12.96 6.92
CA TYR A 86 -4.90 13.17 6.42
C TYR A 86 -3.86 13.16 7.54
N ALA A 87 -4.16 13.73 8.71
CA ALA A 87 -3.24 13.66 9.84
C ALA A 87 -2.96 12.21 10.28
N ARG A 88 -3.99 11.34 10.30
CA ARG A 88 -3.80 9.90 10.60
C ARG A 88 -2.96 9.20 9.53
N ARG A 89 -3.15 9.53 8.25
CA ARG A 89 -2.36 8.97 7.14
C ARG A 89 -0.91 9.45 7.18
N ALA A 90 -0.69 10.76 7.34
CA ALA A 90 0.62 11.37 7.49
C ALA A 90 1.44 10.67 8.58
N ARG A 91 0.89 10.51 9.80
CA ARG A 91 1.57 9.81 10.91
C ARG A 91 1.85 8.34 10.64
N ARG A 92 1.10 7.69 9.74
CA ARG A 92 1.23 6.27 9.45
C ARG A 92 2.27 6.00 8.37
N LEU A 93 2.44 6.89 7.40
CA LEU A 93 3.18 6.60 6.17
C LEU A 93 4.46 7.40 6.05
N LEU A 94 4.36 8.72 6.22
CA LEU A 94 5.47 9.64 5.98
C LEU A 94 6.73 9.30 6.78
N PRO A 95 6.67 8.88 8.06
CA PRO A 95 7.89 8.63 8.82
C PRO A 95 8.79 7.57 8.19
N ALA A 96 8.22 6.45 7.75
CA ALA A 96 9.00 5.37 7.13
C ALA A 96 9.40 5.72 5.69
N ALA A 97 8.50 6.33 4.90
CA ALA A 97 8.81 6.77 3.54
C ALA A 97 9.97 7.79 3.52
N GLN A 98 9.87 8.85 4.32
CA GLN A 98 10.90 9.90 4.40
C GLN A 98 12.23 9.34 4.92
N LEU A 99 12.20 8.45 5.92
CA LEU A 99 13.40 7.78 6.41
C LEU A 99 14.14 7.03 5.30
N VAL A 100 13.41 6.24 4.51
CA VAL A 100 14.00 5.46 3.42
C VAL A 100 14.56 6.37 2.33
N LEU A 101 13.85 7.46 1.97
CA LEU A 101 14.37 8.43 1.00
C LEU A 101 15.69 9.06 1.47
N VAL A 102 15.77 9.49 2.74
CA VAL A 102 17.04 10.01 3.31
C VAL A 102 18.13 8.93 3.29
N ALA A 103 17.81 7.71 3.72
CA ALA A 103 18.77 6.60 3.75
C ALA A 103 19.31 6.28 2.35
N VAL A 104 18.45 6.33 1.33
CA VAL A 104 18.87 6.13 -0.07
C VAL A 104 19.80 7.23 -0.54
N VAL A 105 19.49 8.50 -0.29
CA VAL A 105 20.36 9.61 -0.70
C VAL A 105 21.72 9.52 -0.02
N VAL A 106 21.75 9.20 1.28
CA VAL A 106 22.99 8.99 2.02
C VAL A 106 23.78 7.80 1.45
N ALA A 107 23.13 6.67 1.18
CA ALA A 107 23.79 5.51 0.59
C ALA A 107 24.30 5.79 -0.83
N ALA A 108 23.57 6.59 -1.62
CA ALA A 108 23.95 6.95 -2.97
C ALA A 108 25.26 7.73 -3.05
N PHE A 109 25.55 8.56 -2.05
CA PHE A 109 26.83 9.27 -1.95
C PHE A 109 28.03 8.30 -1.95
N PHE A 110 27.91 7.16 -1.28
CA PHE A 110 28.99 6.18 -1.14
C PHE A 110 28.99 5.11 -2.24
N LEU A 111 27.81 4.74 -2.73
CA LEU A 111 27.65 3.54 -3.57
C LEU A 111 27.37 3.86 -5.04
N ILE A 112 26.67 4.95 -5.33
CA ILE A 112 26.18 5.23 -6.68
C ILE A 112 27.15 6.17 -7.41
N PRO A 113 27.54 5.88 -8.67
CA PRO A 113 28.35 6.81 -9.47
C PRO A 113 27.68 8.17 -9.67
N ARG A 114 28.47 9.25 -9.62
CA ARG A 114 28.00 10.66 -9.73
C ARG A 114 27.07 10.93 -10.92
N VAL A 115 27.30 10.26 -12.06
CA VAL A 115 26.46 10.39 -13.26
C VAL A 115 25.00 9.99 -13.03
N ARG A 116 24.70 9.15 -12.03
CA ARG A 116 23.35 8.72 -11.67
C ARG A 116 22.72 9.54 -10.53
N TRP A 117 23.43 10.53 -9.97
CA TRP A 117 22.90 11.33 -8.86
C TRP A 117 21.76 12.25 -9.27
N ALA A 118 21.86 12.91 -10.43
CA ALA A 118 20.80 13.81 -10.89
C ALA A 118 19.45 13.08 -11.14
N PRO A 119 19.41 11.94 -11.87
CA PRO A 119 18.19 11.14 -11.98
C PRO A 119 17.64 10.68 -10.63
N LEU A 120 18.52 10.17 -9.74
CA LEU A 120 18.10 9.73 -8.40
C LEU A 120 17.47 10.88 -7.60
N VAL A 121 18.11 12.05 -7.58
CA VAL A 121 17.60 13.21 -6.85
C VAL A 121 16.27 13.68 -7.42
N HIS A 122 16.10 13.63 -8.75
CA HIS A 122 14.82 13.93 -9.38
C HIS A 122 13.71 12.99 -8.89
N GLU A 123 13.92 11.68 -8.92
CA GLU A 123 12.95 10.69 -8.43
C GLU A 123 12.73 10.80 -6.90
N VAL A 124 13.76 11.12 -6.10
CA VAL A 124 13.60 11.35 -4.65
C VAL A 124 12.68 12.54 -4.38
N ILE A 125 12.85 13.64 -5.12
CA ILE A 125 11.99 14.82 -5.00
C ILE A 125 10.58 14.51 -5.50
N ALA A 126 10.43 13.83 -6.64
CA ALA A 126 9.11 13.43 -7.13
C ALA A 126 8.42 12.48 -6.13
N SER A 127 9.16 11.56 -5.51
CA SER A 127 8.67 10.63 -4.49
C SER A 127 8.19 11.32 -3.21
N VAL A 128 8.92 12.31 -2.68
CA VAL A 128 8.51 13.00 -1.44
C VAL A 128 7.25 13.85 -1.62
N PHE A 129 6.98 14.29 -2.85
CA PHE A 129 5.76 15.01 -3.22
C PHE A 129 4.66 14.10 -3.83
N TYR A 130 4.85 12.78 -3.82
CA TYR A 130 3.92 11.81 -4.40
C TYR A 130 3.58 12.08 -5.87
N TRP A 131 4.58 12.48 -6.65
CA TRP A 131 4.53 12.73 -8.09
C TRP A 131 5.37 11.70 -8.90
N GLU A 132 6.03 10.76 -8.22
CA GLU A 132 6.97 9.82 -8.85
C GLU A 132 6.38 9.09 -10.06
N ASN A 133 5.14 8.62 -9.94
CA ASN A 133 4.49 7.90 -11.04
C ASN A 133 4.37 8.74 -12.32
N TRP A 134 4.11 10.05 -12.20
CA TRP A 134 4.05 10.96 -13.34
C TRP A 134 5.44 11.33 -13.87
N SER A 135 6.43 11.47 -12.99
CA SER A 135 7.84 11.60 -13.39
C SER A 135 8.24 10.44 -14.31
N LEU A 136 7.98 9.19 -13.89
CA LEU A 136 8.29 7.99 -14.66
C LEU A 136 7.50 7.90 -15.97
N THR A 137 6.26 8.41 -16.04
CA THR A 137 5.55 8.46 -17.33
C THR A 137 6.30 9.27 -18.37
N THR A 138 6.95 10.37 -17.97
CA THR A 138 7.72 11.21 -18.89
C THR A 138 9.05 10.57 -19.28
N GLU A 139 9.71 9.89 -18.33
CA GLU A 139 10.97 9.21 -18.60
C GLU A 139 10.82 8.02 -19.55
N PHE A 140 9.76 7.23 -19.37
CA PHE A 140 9.50 6.05 -20.18
C PHE A 140 8.68 6.36 -21.43
N TRP A 141 8.21 7.57 -21.68
CA TRP A 141 7.47 7.83 -22.92
C TRP A 141 8.39 7.83 -24.17
N PRO A 142 8.05 7.11 -25.26
CA PRO A 142 7.00 6.09 -25.45
C PRO A 142 7.51 4.63 -25.26
N ASN A 143 8.70 4.46 -24.70
CA ASN A 143 9.42 3.19 -24.57
C ASN A 143 8.86 2.30 -23.43
N PRO A 144 9.10 0.97 -23.49
CA PRO A 144 8.87 0.10 -22.35
C PRO A 144 9.80 0.47 -21.17
N VAL A 145 9.38 0.09 -19.96
CA VAL A 145 10.19 0.28 -18.75
C VAL A 145 11.54 -0.42 -18.91
N ASN A 146 12.62 0.32 -18.73
CA ASN A 146 13.98 -0.20 -18.81
C ASN A 146 14.55 -0.39 -17.41
N PHE A 147 14.69 -1.64 -16.99
CA PHE A 147 15.20 -2.00 -15.65
C PHE A 147 16.62 -1.48 -15.36
N TYR A 148 17.44 -1.22 -16.38
CA TYR A 148 18.78 -0.64 -16.21
C TYR A 148 18.76 0.85 -15.86
N LYS A 149 17.64 1.54 -16.11
CA LYS A 149 17.49 2.97 -15.80
C LYS A 149 16.93 3.23 -14.42
N LEU A 150 16.29 2.24 -13.79
CA LEU A 150 15.66 2.39 -12.49
C LEU A 150 16.64 2.90 -11.44
N THR A 151 16.13 3.80 -10.59
CA THR A 151 16.84 4.30 -9.42
C THR A 151 16.41 3.49 -8.19
N ALA A 152 17.05 3.75 -7.05
CA ALA A 152 16.73 3.07 -5.80
C ALA A 152 15.37 3.45 -5.21
N VAL A 153 14.65 4.42 -5.79
CA VAL A 153 13.34 4.88 -5.29
C VAL A 153 12.21 4.73 -6.30
N THR A 154 12.46 4.15 -7.48
CA THR A 154 11.45 4.07 -8.54
C THR A 154 10.14 3.40 -8.09
N HIS A 155 10.18 2.42 -7.19
CA HIS A 155 8.98 1.76 -6.63
C HIS A 155 8.03 2.68 -5.86
N TYR A 156 8.43 3.91 -5.51
CA TYR A 156 7.57 4.93 -4.90
C TYR A 156 6.44 5.40 -5.82
N TRP A 157 6.47 5.05 -7.11
CA TRP A 157 5.37 5.30 -8.02
C TRP A 157 4.05 4.73 -7.50
N THR A 158 4.05 3.54 -6.89
CA THR A 158 2.82 2.92 -6.36
C THR A 158 2.27 3.71 -5.19
N LEU A 159 3.15 4.19 -4.31
CA LEU A 159 2.80 5.08 -3.19
C LEU A 159 2.22 6.40 -3.71
N SER A 160 2.78 6.94 -4.79
CA SER A 160 2.26 8.16 -5.41
C SER A 160 0.84 7.97 -5.94
N VAL A 161 0.57 6.85 -6.61
CA VAL A 161 -0.79 6.47 -7.04
C VAL A 161 -1.74 6.35 -5.84
N GLU A 162 -1.32 5.64 -4.79
CA GLU A 162 -2.14 5.47 -3.58
C GLU A 162 -2.43 6.80 -2.86
N GLU A 163 -1.44 7.66 -2.67
CA GLU A 163 -1.63 8.94 -1.97
C GLU A 163 -2.45 9.94 -2.78
N GLN A 164 -2.29 9.96 -4.11
CA GLN A 164 -3.17 10.73 -4.99
C GLN A 164 -4.62 10.26 -4.88
N PHE A 165 -4.83 8.94 -4.82
CA PHE A 165 -6.15 8.38 -4.51
C PHE A 165 -6.63 8.85 -3.12
N TYR A 166 -5.84 8.72 -2.05
CA TYR A 166 -6.25 9.14 -0.71
C TYR A 166 -6.53 10.63 -0.60
N LEU A 167 -5.83 11.47 -1.37
CA LEU A 167 -6.07 12.90 -1.43
C LEU A 167 -7.46 13.19 -2.03
N CYS A 168 -7.81 12.54 -3.14
CA CYS A 168 -9.07 12.81 -3.83
C CYS A 168 -10.28 12.10 -3.21
N TRP A 169 -10.09 10.92 -2.61
CA TRP A 169 -11.19 10.02 -2.27
C TRP A 169 -12.18 10.51 -1.22
N PRO A 170 -11.78 11.19 -0.11
CA PRO A 170 -12.72 11.76 0.84
C PRO A 170 -13.73 12.72 0.19
N PHE A 171 -13.26 13.57 -0.73
CA PHE A 171 -14.12 14.51 -1.44
C PHE A 171 -15.04 13.81 -2.44
N PHE A 172 -14.52 12.80 -3.15
CA PHE A 172 -15.32 11.95 -4.02
C PHE A 172 -16.45 11.27 -3.25
N LEU A 173 -16.17 10.66 -2.10
CA LEU A 173 -17.21 10.03 -1.26
C LEU A 173 -18.21 11.05 -0.70
N LEU A 174 -17.77 12.24 -0.30
CA LEU A 174 -18.69 13.31 0.12
C LEU A 174 -19.66 13.69 -1.00
N LEU A 175 -19.17 13.84 -2.24
CA LEU A 175 -20.01 14.10 -3.40
C LEU A 175 -20.96 12.94 -3.69
N LEU A 176 -20.44 11.72 -3.66
CA LEU A 176 -21.21 10.51 -3.94
C LEU A 176 -22.34 10.31 -2.93
N PHE A 177 -22.10 10.60 -1.65
CA PHE A 177 -23.10 10.46 -0.58
C PHE A 177 -24.14 11.60 -0.55
N LYS A 178 -23.98 12.67 -1.36
CA LYS A 178 -25.09 13.61 -1.64
C LYS A 178 -26.25 12.91 -2.37
N LEU A 179 -25.95 11.84 -3.11
CA LEU A 179 -26.98 11.02 -3.75
C LEU A 179 -27.75 10.26 -2.67
N LYS A 180 -29.07 10.51 -2.59
CA LYS A 180 -29.92 9.91 -1.54
C LYS A 180 -30.13 8.41 -1.73
N LYS A 181 -30.17 7.92 -2.98
CA LYS A 181 -30.47 6.53 -3.29
C LYS A 181 -29.19 5.69 -3.32
N PRO A 182 -29.12 4.52 -2.63
CA PRO A 182 -27.91 3.70 -2.59
C PRO A 182 -27.49 3.22 -3.97
N TRP A 183 -28.44 2.85 -4.85
CA TRP A 183 -28.12 2.45 -6.23
C TRP A 183 -27.44 3.57 -7.02
N ALA A 184 -27.79 4.84 -6.78
CA ALA A 184 -27.18 5.97 -7.49
C ALA A 184 -25.72 6.17 -7.03
N ARG A 185 -25.42 5.89 -5.75
CA ARG A 185 -24.04 5.87 -5.23
C ARG A 185 -23.23 4.77 -5.90
N PHE A 186 -23.79 3.56 -6.02
CA PHE A 186 -23.13 2.47 -6.74
C PHE A 186 -22.94 2.77 -8.23
N ALA A 187 -23.95 3.34 -8.89
CA ALA A 187 -23.84 3.73 -10.28
C ALA A 187 -22.76 4.79 -10.52
N GLY A 188 -22.65 5.79 -9.63
CA GLY A 188 -21.58 6.81 -9.71
C GLY A 188 -20.18 6.22 -9.51
N LEU A 189 -20.01 5.33 -8.52
CA LEU A 189 -18.75 4.59 -8.32
C LEU A 189 -18.42 3.70 -9.52
N ALA A 190 -19.40 2.96 -10.01
CA ALA A 190 -19.25 2.07 -11.16
C ALA A 190 -18.91 2.85 -12.43
N ALA A 191 -19.50 4.02 -12.65
CA ALA A 191 -19.18 4.89 -13.79
C ALA A 191 -17.70 5.30 -13.77
N VAL A 192 -17.17 5.74 -12.63
CA VAL A 192 -15.75 6.10 -12.48
C VAL A 192 -14.84 4.87 -12.65
N GLY A 193 -15.19 3.74 -12.02
CA GLY A 193 -14.41 2.51 -12.12
C GLY A 193 -14.39 1.95 -13.54
N VAL A 194 -15.53 1.87 -14.21
CA VAL A 194 -15.63 1.38 -15.58
C VAL A 194 -14.93 2.31 -16.56
N ALA A 195 -15.08 3.64 -16.42
CA ALA A 195 -14.35 4.59 -17.26
C ALA A 195 -12.82 4.44 -17.10
N SER A 196 -12.35 4.30 -15.86
CA SER A 196 -10.94 4.04 -15.55
C SER A 196 -10.45 2.73 -16.16
N LEU A 197 -11.22 1.65 -16.07
CA LEU A 197 -10.88 0.34 -16.66
C LEU A 197 -10.87 0.38 -18.20
N VAL A 198 -11.86 1.02 -18.82
CA VAL A 198 -11.91 1.18 -20.29
C VAL A 198 -10.68 1.95 -20.76
N LEU A 199 -10.32 3.03 -20.07
CA LEU A 199 -9.13 3.80 -20.39
C LEU A 199 -7.85 2.98 -20.17
N CYS A 200 -7.80 2.17 -19.11
CA CYS A 200 -6.70 1.23 -18.84
C CYS A 200 -6.50 0.25 -20.00
N VAL A 201 -7.56 -0.44 -20.41
CA VAL A 201 -7.53 -1.41 -21.50
C VAL A 201 -7.10 -0.73 -22.80
N HIS A 202 -7.71 0.41 -23.13
CA HIS A 202 -7.44 1.12 -24.38
C HIS A 202 -6.02 1.70 -24.45
N LEU A 203 -5.54 2.35 -23.39
CA LEU A 203 -4.22 2.97 -23.42
C LEU A 203 -3.08 1.95 -23.30
N THR A 204 -3.33 0.80 -22.66
CA THR A 204 -2.29 -0.26 -22.54
C THR A 204 -1.90 -0.80 -23.91
N THR A 205 -2.80 -0.85 -24.89
CA THR A 205 -2.46 -1.29 -26.26
C THR A 205 -1.68 -0.24 -27.06
N ILE A 206 -1.68 1.02 -26.63
CA ILE A 206 -1.00 2.13 -27.31
C ILE A 206 0.40 2.37 -26.72
N ALA A 207 0.51 2.44 -25.39
CA ALA A 207 1.74 2.83 -24.71
C ALA A 207 1.87 2.13 -23.34
N PRO A 208 2.10 0.80 -23.29
CA PRO A 208 2.03 0.02 -22.05
C PRO A 208 3.01 0.51 -20.97
N GLY A 209 4.20 0.99 -21.34
CA GLY A 209 5.21 1.50 -20.41
C GLY A 209 4.74 2.71 -19.60
N PRO A 210 4.45 3.86 -20.23
CA PRO A 210 3.96 5.06 -19.53
C PRO A 210 2.62 4.84 -18.82
N VAL A 211 1.71 4.12 -19.48
CA VAL A 211 0.36 3.85 -18.98
C VAL A 211 0.40 3.06 -17.68
N TYR A 212 1.37 2.16 -17.49
CA TYR A 212 1.56 1.37 -16.27
C TYR A 212 1.51 2.20 -14.97
N PHE A 213 2.01 3.45 -14.98
CA PHE A 213 2.13 4.33 -13.83
C PHE A 213 0.99 5.35 -13.65
N VAL A 214 0.08 5.49 -14.62
CA VAL A 214 -0.91 6.58 -14.65
C VAL A 214 -2.03 6.36 -13.62
N THR A 215 -2.23 7.29 -12.68
CA THR A 215 -3.24 7.13 -11.62
C THR A 215 -4.68 6.98 -12.15
N PRO A 216 -5.20 7.84 -13.06
CA PRO A 216 -6.58 7.73 -13.55
C PRO A 216 -6.98 6.38 -14.13
N ILE A 217 -6.04 5.62 -14.71
CA ILE A 217 -6.34 4.29 -15.28
C ILE A 217 -6.22 3.15 -14.26
N ARG A 218 -5.74 3.44 -13.04
CA ARG A 218 -5.62 2.47 -11.94
C ARG A 218 -6.75 2.60 -10.92
N ILE A 219 -7.51 3.71 -10.97
CA ILE A 219 -8.61 3.99 -10.04
C ILE A 219 -9.66 2.87 -9.99
N TRP A 220 -9.87 2.12 -11.07
CA TRP A 220 -10.83 1.01 -11.10
C TRP A 220 -10.54 -0.07 -10.04
N GLU A 221 -9.29 -0.30 -9.69
CA GLU A 221 -8.88 -1.27 -8.65
C GLU A 221 -9.32 -0.80 -7.27
N PHE A 222 -9.09 0.48 -6.96
CA PHE A 222 -9.58 1.11 -5.74
C PHE A 222 -11.12 1.18 -5.71
N ALA A 223 -11.76 1.35 -6.86
CA ALA A 223 -13.21 1.36 -6.98
C ALA A 223 -13.81 -0.01 -6.64
N ILE A 224 -13.17 -1.12 -7.05
CA ILE A 224 -13.56 -2.49 -6.64
C ILE A 224 -13.53 -2.60 -5.12
N GLY A 225 -12.41 -2.23 -4.48
CA GLY A 225 -12.29 -2.25 -3.02
C GLY A 225 -13.36 -1.38 -2.33
N THR A 226 -13.64 -0.21 -2.91
CA THR A 226 -14.66 0.73 -2.41
C THR A 226 -16.07 0.17 -2.52
N ALA A 227 -16.39 -0.54 -3.61
CA ALA A 227 -17.69 -1.18 -3.78
C ALA A 227 -17.93 -2.22 -2.68
N ILE A 228 -16.89 -3.01 -2.34
CA ILE A 228 -16.95 -3.98 -1.24
C ILE A 228 -17.18 -3.25 0.09
N ALA A 229 -16.47 -2.15 0.34
CA ALA A 229 -16.63 -1.36 1.56
C ALA A 229 -18.05 -0.78 1.72
N MET A 230 -18.65 -0.28 0.63
CA MET A 230 -20.03 0.24 0.65
C MET A 230 -21.07 -0.86 0.86
N LEU A 231 -20.74 -2.11 0.54
CA LEU A 231 -21.62 -3.28 0.69
C LEU A 231 -21.32 -4.12 1.92
N HIS A 232 -20.26 -3.84 2.70
CA HIS A 232 -19.76 -4.78 3.71
C HIS A 232 -20.79 -5.16 4.78
N GLN A 233 -21.77 -4.30 5.08
CA GLN A 233 -22.80 -4.59 6.09
C GLN A 233 -23.92 -5.48 5.53
N ARG A 234 -23.98 -5.64 4.21
CA ARG A 234 -25.04 -6.36 3.48
C ARG A 234 -24.54 -7.64 2.84
N LEU A 235 -23.23 -7.80 2.68
CA LEU A 235 -22.61 -8.99 2.08
C LEU A 235 -22.19 -9.96 3.18
N VAL A 236 -23.05 -10.94 3.47
CA VAL A 236 -22.67 -12.14 4.22
C VAL A 236 -22.93 -13.35 3.35
N LEU A 237 -21.86 -13.91 2.77
CA LEU A 237 -21.99 -15.08 1.91
C LEU A 237 -22.33 -16.33 2.75
N PRO A 238 -23.18 -17.25 2.24
CA PRO A 238 -23.33 -18.58 2.79
C PRO A 238 -21.98 -19.30 2.86
N ARG A 239 -21.76 -20.16 3.86
CA ARG A 239 -20.46 -20.82 4.07
C ARG A 239 -19.88 -21.46 2.80
N PRO A 240 -20.59 -22.35 2.06
CA PRO A 240 -20.00 -22.98 0.88
C PRO A 240 -19.59 -21.96 -0.19
N VAL A 241 -20.37 -20.89 -0.35
CA VAL A 241 -20.08 -19.80 -1.30
C VAL A 241 -18.86 -19.00 -0.85
N ALA A 242 -18.73 -18.70 0.44
CA ALA A 242 -17.57 -18.00 0.99
C ALA A 242 -16.28 -18.82 0.85
N GLU A 243 -16.34 -20.13 1.14
CA GLU A 243 -15.18 -21.03 1.01
C GLU A 243 -14.76 -21.12 -0.48
N ALA A 244 -15.73 -21.31 -1.40
CA ALA A 244 -15.46 -21.31 -2.83
C ALA A 244 -14.89 -19.97 -3.33
N ALA A 245 -15.47 -18.84 -2.90
CA ALA A 245 -14.99 -17.51 -3.27
C ALA A 245 -13.57 -17.25 -2.78
N SER A 246 -13.23 -17.63 -1.53
CA SER A 246 -11.88 -17.50 -1.00
C SER A 246 -10.87 -18.37 -1.74
N LEU A 247 -11.26 -19.59 -2.13
CA LEU A 247 -10.40 -20.51 -2.87
C LEU A 247 -10.16 -20.01 -4.30
N LEU A 248 -11.22 -19.62 -5.01
CA LEU A 248 -11.13 -19.04 -6.35
C LEU A 248 -10.35 -17.72 -6.35
N GLY A 249 -10.57 -16.88 -5.35
CA GLY A 249 -9.86 -15.63 -5.17
C GLY A 249 -8.36 -15.84 -4.98
N LEU A 250 -7.99 -16.77 -4.10
CA LEU A 250 -6.59 -17.15 -3.90
C LEU A 250 -5.97 -17.79 -5.14
N ALA A 251 -6.71 -18.68 -5.82
CA ALA A 251 -6.24 -19.31 -7.06
C ALA A 251 -5.98 -18.29 -8.17
N ALA A 252 -6.85 -17.28 -8.32
CA ALA A 252 -6.64 -16.19 -9.26
C ALA A 252 -5.39 -15.37 -8.90
N ILE A 253 -5.21 -15.00 -7.63
CA ILE A 253 -4.02 -14.26 -7.17
C ILE A 253 -2.73 -15.06 -7.42
N LEU A 254 -2.68 -16.31 -6.97
CA LEU A 254 -1.49 -17.16 -7.10
C LEU A 254 -1.23 -17.52 -8.57
N GLY A 255 -2.30 -17.80 -9.33
CA GLY A 255 -2.22 -18.05 -10.76
C GLY A 255 -1.63 -16.86 -11.51
N SER A 256 -2.09 -15.64 -11.24
CA SER A 256 -1.51 -14.43 -11.82
C SER A 256 -0.04 -14.25 -11.45
N ALA A 257 0.34 -14.49 -10.18
CA ALA A 257 1.71 -14.36 -9.73
C ALA A 257 2.68 -15.37 -10.40
N VAL A 258 2.18 -16.56 -10.78
CA VAL A 258 2.98 -17.63 -11.39
C VAL A 258 2.99 -17.58 -12.91
N PHE A 259 1.83 -17.31 -13.54
CA PHE A 259 1.69 -17.44 -15.00
C PHE A 259 1.88 -16.14 -15.76
N PHE A 260 1.73 -14.97 -15.12
CA PHE A 260 2.02 -13.71 -15.80
C PHE A 260 3.53 -13.52 -15.91
N THR A 261 3.97 -12.84 -16.96
CA THR A 261 5.38 -12.63 -17.27
C THR A 261 5.66 -11.17 -17.59
N ALA A 262 6.92 -10.85 -17.87
CA ALA A 262 7.33 -9.53 -18.36
C ALA A 262 6.79 -9.22 -19.78
N THR A 263 6.30 -10.22 -20.52
CA THR A 263 5.71 -10.05 -21.87
C THR A 263 4.19 -10.02 -21.84
N THR A 264 3.57 -10.19 -20.67
CA THR A 264 2.14 -10.02 -20.50
C THR A 264 1.76 -8.55 -20.71
N GLU A 265 0.78 -8.28 -21.56
CA GLU A 265 0.24 -6.93 -21.77
C GLU A 265 -0.46 -6.45 -20.49
N PHE A 266 0.28 -5.71 -19.68
CA PHE A 266 -0.12 -5.34 -18.33
C PHE A 266 -0.05 -3.82 -18.13
N PRO A 267 -1.02 -3.19 -17.43
CA PRO A 267 -2.13 -3.80 -16.70
C PRO A 267 -3.27 -4.35 -17.56
N GLY A 268 -3.70 -3.62 -18.58
CA GLY A 268 -4.72 -4.07 -19.54
C GLY A 268 -5.98 -4.68 -18.90
N ALA A 269 -6.65 -5.56 -19.64
CA ALA A 269 -7.80 -6.31 -19.12
C ALA A 269 -7.35 -7.44 -18.17
N ILE A 270 -6.14 -7.95 -18.33
CA ILE A 270 -5.66 -9.13 -17.61
C ILE A 270 -5.46 -8.85 -16.10
N ALA A 271 -5.21 -7.59 -15.72
CA ALA A 271 -5.19 -7.14 -14.34
C ALA A 271 -6.52 -7.34 -13.59
N LEU A 272 -7.65 -7.54 -14.30
CA LEU A 272 -8.92 -7.91 -13.65
C LEU A 272 -8.81 -9.23 -12.89
N ILE A 273 -7.98 -10.16 -13.32
CA ILE A 273 -7.84 -11.48 -12.68
C ILE A 273 -7.34 -11.34 -11.23
N PRO A 274 -6.17 -10.73 -10.94
CA PRO A 274 -5.73 -10.55 -9.55
C PRO A 274 -6.62 -9.57 -8.78
N ALA A 275 -7.18 -8.54 -9.42
CA ALA A 275 -8.04 -7.56 -8.75
C ALA A 275 -9.38 -8.16 -8.29
N LEU A 276 -10.07 -8.90 -9.16
CA LEU A 276 -11.30 -9.61 -8.81
C LEU A 276 -11.00 -10.81 -7.90
N GLY A 277 -9.86 -11.47 -8.04
CA GLY A 277 -9.41 -12.49 -7.11
C GLY A 277 -9.27 -11.95 -5.69
N THR A 278 -8.67 -10.77 -5.56
CA THR A 278 -8.59 -10.03 -4.29
C THR A 278 -9.97 -9.67 -3.77
N ALA A 279 -10.86 -9.16 -4.63
CA ALA A 279 -12.23 -8.83 -4.26
C ALA A 279 -12.99 -10.04 -3.70
N LEU A 280 -12.92 -11.19 -4.37
CA LEU A 280 -13.55 -12.45 -3.94
C LEU A 280 -13.03 -12.88 -2.56
N PHE A 281 -11.72 -12.77 -2.33
CA PHE A 281 -11.11 -13.13 -1.05
C PHE A 281 -11.57 -12.18 0.08
N ILE A 282 -11.60 -10.87 -0.17
CA ILE A 282 -12.07 -9.86 0.80
C ILE A 282 -13.55 -10.08 1.15
N VAL A 283 -14.40 -10.33 0.15
CA VAL A 283 -15.83 -10.58 0.32
C VAL A 283 -16.07 -11.89 1.07
N ALA A 284 -15.31 -12.95 0.76
CA ALA A 284 -15.41 -14.20 1.52
C ALA A 284 -15.13 -14.00 3.02
N GLY A 285 -14.13 -13.18 3.35
CA GLY A 285 -13.76 -12.85 4.72
C GLY A 285 -14.73 -11.94 5.49
N THR A 286 -15.82 -11.44 4.87
CA THR A 286 -16.88 -10.73 5.63
C THR A 286 -17.73 -11.68 6.45
N ARG A 287 -17.72 -12.99 6.11
CA ARG A 287 -18.44 -14.01 6.85
C ARG A 287 -17.80 -14.22 8.23
N PRO A 288 -18.58 -14.14 9.33
CA PRO A 288 -18.08 -14.51 10.66
C PRO A 288 -17.74 -16.00 10.75
N GLY A 289 -16.68 -16.32 11.48
CA GLY A 289 -16.27 -17.70 11.79
C GLY A 289 -15.02 -18.16 11.04
N ARG A 290 -14.61 -19.41 11.30
CA ARG A 290 -13.43 -20.01 10.68
C ARG A 290 -13.74 -20.52 9.27
N GLN A 291 -12.84 -20.22 8.35
CA GLN A 291 -12.77 -20.73 6.97
C GLN A 291 -11.59 -21.69 6.81
N TRP A 292 -11.51 -22.40 5.69
CA TRP A 292 -10.44 -23.38 5.41
C TRP A 292 -9.04 -22.77 5.59
N HIS A 293 -8.82 -21.52 5.19
CA HIS A 293 -7.52 -20.84 5.25
C HIS A 293 -7.23 -20.17 6.60
N THR A 294 -8.16 -20.18 7.56
CA THR A 294 -8.03 -19.37 8.79
C THR A 294 -6.79 -19.71 9.62
N PHE A 295 -6.37 -20.98 9.64
CA PHE A 295 -5.15 -21.39 10.34
C PHE A 295 -3.89 -20.74 9.75
N LEU A 296 -3.85 -20.61 8.42
CA LEU A 296 -2.73 -20.00 7.70
C LEU A 296 -2.79 -18.49 7.82
N THR A 297 -3.94 -17.90 7.50
CA THR A 297 -4.10 -16.44 7.54
C THR A 297 -3.91 -15.90 8.95
N SER A 298 -4.28 -16.63 10.00
CA SER A 298 -4.10 -16.18 11.39
C SER A 298 -2.74 -16.58 12.01
N SER A 299 -1.85 -17.22 11.25
CA SER A 299 -0.54 -17.64 11.77
C SER A 299 0.35 -16.43 12.09
N ALA A 300 1.15 -16.53 13.15
CA ALA A 300 2.02 -15.44 13.59
C ALA A 300 3.00 -14.94 12.50
N PRO A 301 3.64 -15.80 11.69
CA PRO A 301 4.53 -15.34 10.61
C PRO A 301 3.81 -14.54 9.54
N VAL A 302 2.62 -14.98 9.12
CA VAL A 302 1.81 -14.27 8.10
C VAL A 302 1.35 -12.92 8.64
N GLN A 303 0.88 -12.89 9.89
CA GLN A 303 0.44 -11.65 10.52
C GLN A 303 1.60 -10.67 10.74
N PHE A 304 2.78 -11.16 11.11
CA PHE A 304 4.01 -10.38 11.22
C PHE A 304 4.39 -9.77 9.87
N LEU A 305 4.44 -10.57 8.81
CA LEU A 305 4.80 -10.08 7.47
C LEU A 305 3.81 -9.04 6.96
N GLY A 306 2.51 -9.27 7.18
CA GLY A 306 1.48 -8.29 6.87
C GLY A 306 1.62 -7.01 7.68
N ASP A 307 2.10 -7.09 8.92
CA ASP A 307 2.27 -5.94 9.82
C ASP A 307 3.41 -5.04 9.36
N ILE A 308 4.54 -5.63 8.95
CA ILE A 308 5.69 -4.91 8.40
C ILE A 308 5.59 -4.62 6.91
N SER A 309 4.55 -5.09 6.20
CA SER A 309 4.47 -5.05 4.73
C SER A 309 4.71 -3.68 4.10
N TYR A 310 4.26 -2.59 4.74
CA TYR A 310 4.51 -1.23 4.25
C TYR A 310 6.01 -0.88 4.33
N SER A 311 6.61 -1.00 5.50
CA SER A 311 8.05 -0.77 5.69
C SER A 311 8.90 -1.73 4.85
N LEU A 312 8.47 -2.99 4.66
CA LEU A 312 9.16 -3.96 3.79
C LEU A 312 9.10 -3.54 2.32
N TYR A 313 7.94 -3.08 1.85
CA TYR A 313 7.81 -2.52 0.52
C TYR A 313 8.76 -1.33 0.32
N LEU A 314 8.94 -0.47 1.31
CA LEU A 314 9.85 0.66 1.19
C LEU A 314 11.32 0.23 1.13
N TRP A 315 11.77 -0.67 1.99
CA TRP A 315 13.18 -1.04 2.12
C TRP A 315 13.68 -2.06 1.10
N HIS A 316 12.85 -2.98 0.61
CA HIS A 316 13.36 -4.07 -0.23
C HIS A 316 13.99 -3.57 -1.53
N PHE A 317 13.31 -2.67 -2.25
CA PHE A 317 13.71 -2.24 -3.58
C PHE A 317 15.01 -1.41 -3.58
N PRO A 318 15.21 -0.43 -2.67
CA PRO A 318 16.50 0.24 -2.53
C PRO A 318 17.66 -0.72 -2.33
N ILE A 319 17.49 -1.75 -1.48
CA ILE A 319 18.57 -2.70 -1.19
C ILE A 319 18.86 -3.56 -2.43
N VAL A 320 17.80 -4.00 -3.13
CA VAL A 320 17.93 -4.71 -4.42
C VAL A 320 18.73 -3.89 -5.44
N VAL A 321 18.49 -2.57 -5.51
CA VAL A 321 19.17 -1.68 -6.46
C VAL A 321 20.59 -1.31 -6.02
N LEU A 322 20.82 -1.08 -4.71
CA LEU A 322 22.09 -0.56 -4.18
C LEU A 322 23.17 -1.65 -4.02
N VAL A 323 22.80 -2.89 -3.70
CA VAL A 323 23.79 -3.97 -3.46
C VAL A 323 24.65 -4.31 -4.69
N PRO A 324 24.11 -4.37 -5.92
CA PRO A 324 24.92 -4.52 -7.13
C PRO A 324 26.02 -3.45 -7.27
N PHE A 325 25.72 -2.19 -6.91
CA PHE A 325 26.72 -1.12 -6.91
C PHE A 325 27.78 -1.34 -5.83
N ALA A 326 27.37 -1.69 -4.61
CA ALA A 326 28.28 -1.96 -3.50
C ALA A 326 29.26 -3.12 -3.79
N LEU A 327 28.79 -4.16 -4.48
CA LEU A 327 29.59 -5.33 -4.84
C LEU A 327 30.27 -5.20 -6.20
N SER A 328 30.03 -4.12 -6.95
CA SER A 328 30.52 -3.92 -8.31
C SER A 328 30.22 -5.11 -9.23
N THR A 329 29.04 -5.73 -9.07
CA THR A 329 28.61 -6.90 -9.86
C THR A 329 27.13 -6.84 -10.19
N HIS A 330 26.78 -7.24 -11.41
CA HIS A 330 25.39 -7.38 -11.84
C HIS A 330 24.83 -8.78 -11.58
N GLN A 331 25.68 -9.77 -11.28
CA GLN A 331 25.28 -11.15 -11.04
C GLN A 331 25.38 -11.44 -9.55
N LEU A 332 24.21 -11.50 -8.89
CA LEU A 332 24.11 -11.81 -7.47
C LEU A 332 23.88 -13.31 -7.26
N SER A 333 24.65 -13.91 -6.34
CA SER A 333 24.43 -15.29 -5.92
C SER A 333 23.12 -15.42 -5.12
N ASN A 334 22.55 -16.64 -5.04
CA ASN A 334 21.38 -16.89 -4.18
C ASN A 334 21.66 -16.59 -2.71
N ALA A 335 22.90 -16.75 -2.24
CA ALA A 335 23.29 -16.37 -0.88
C ALA A 335 23.19 -14.85 -0.68
N THR A 336 23.65 -14.07 -1.66
CA THR A 336 23.55 -12.60 -1.65
C THR A 336 22.08 -12.15 -1.68
N LEU A 337 21.25 -12.76 -2.54
CA LEU A 337 19.82 -12.47 -2.61
C LEU A 337 19.10 -12.81 -1.28
N GLY A 338 19.46 -13.94 -0.65
CA GLY A 338 18.99 -14.27 0.70
C GLY A 338 19.41 -13.23 1.74
N GLY A 339 20.65 -12.73 1.66
CA GLY A 339 21.13 -11.63 2.49
C GLY A 339 20.33 -10.33 2.30
N ILE A 340 20.00 -9.97 1.05
CA ILE A 340 19.13 -8.83 0.74
C ILE A 340 17.74 -9.00 1.35
N ALA A 341 17.14 -10.19 1.23
CA ALA A 341 15.83 -10.48 1.81
C ALA A 341 15.84 -10.31 3.33
N VAL A 342 16.84 -10.87 4.00
CA VAL A 342 17.01 -10.75 5.46
C VAL A 342 17.23 -9.30 5.87
N ALA A 343 18.13 -8.57 5.18
CA ALA A 343 18.38 -7.16 5.46
C ALA A 343 17.10 -6.31 5.28
N SER A 344 16.32 -6.59 4.24
CA SER A 344 15.04 -5.91 3.97
C SER A 344 14.03 -6.14 5.10
N LEU A 345 13.90 -7.40 5.57
CA LEU A 345 13.02 -7.75 6.69
C LEU A 345 13.46 -7.10 8.00
N LEU A 346 14.77 -7.12 8.29
CA LEU A 346 15.33 -6.51 9.49
C LEU A 346 15.13 -4.99 9.49
N LEU A 347 15.48 -4.30 8.40
CA LEU A 347 15.31 -2.86 8.28
C LEU A 347 13.84 -2.44 8.31
N ALA A 348 12.95 -3.22 7.70
CA ALA A 348 11.52 -3.00 7.77
C ALA A 348 10.99 -3.12 9.20
N PHE A 349 11.38 -4.18 9.92
CA PHE A 349 10.97 -4.40 11.30
C PHE A 349 11.51 -3.30 12.23
N LEU A 350 12.79 -2.96 12.11
CA LEU A 350 13.43 -1.92 12.92
C LEU A 350 12.82 -0.54 12.64
N SER A 351 12.65 -0.17 11.37
CA SER A 351 12.03 1.11 11.00
C SER A 351 10.61 1.22 11.53
N LYS A 352 9.83 0.14 11.42
CA LYS A 352 8.48 0.11 11.98
C LYS A 352 8.50 0.32 13.49
N ARG A 353 9.32 -0.46 14.22
CA ARG A 353 9.33 -0.45 15.68
C ARG A 353 9.94 0.83 16.27
N LEU A 354 10.97 1.38 15.63
CA LEU A 354 11.76 2.48 16.17
C LEU A 354 11.31 3.85 15.67
N ILE A 355 10.66 3.93 14.50
CA ILE A 355 10.27 5.20 13.88
C ILE A 355 8.77 5.26 13.61
N GLU A 356 8.22 4.31 12.86
CA GLU A 356 6.81 4.33 12.43
C GLU A 356 5.83 4.28 13.61
N ASP A 357 5.91 3.23 14.46
CA ASP A 357 5.01 3.03 15.59
C ASP A 357 5.13 4.15 16.65
N PRO A 358 6.33 4.63 17.02
CA PRO A 358 6.50 5.78 17.91
C PRO A 358 5.87 7.07 17.38
N VAL A 359 6.07 7.41 16.10
CA VAL A 359 5.46 8.60 15.50
C VAL A 359 3.94 8.43 15.39
N ARG A 360 3.48 7.26 14.95
CA ARG A 360 2.07 6.93 14.79
C ARG A 360 1.28 7.04 16.09
N ARG A 361 1.87 6.61 17.22
CA ARG A 361 1.21 6.52 18.54
C ARG A 361 1.57 7.68 19.47
N SER A 362 2.41 8.62 19.03
CA SER A 362 2.82 9.77 19.84
C SER A 362 1.60 10.58 20.31
N PRO A 363 1.35 10.70 21.64
CA PRO A 363 0.19 11.43 22.16
C PRO A 363 0.16 12.89 21.71
N ARG A 364 1.34 13.53 21.59
CA ARG A 364 1.47 14.92 21.13
C ARG A 364 1.01 15.07 19.68
N LEU A 365 1.42 14.16 18.80
CA LEU A 365 1.05 14.21 17.39
C LEU A 365 -0.41 13.80 17.19
N VAL A 366 -0.88 12.79 17.92
CA VAL A 366 -2.29 12.36 17.87
C VAL A 366 -3.23 13.46 18.34
N GLY A 367 -2.86 14.20 19.39
CA GLY A 367 -3.65 15.31 19.94
C GLY A 367 -3.63 16.59 19.11
N SER A 368 -2.70 16.74 18.14
CA SER A 368 -2.58 17.96 17.34
C SER A 368 -2.35 17.67 15.85
N THR A 369 -3.37 17.98 15.05
CA THR A 369 -3.30 17.96 13.59
C THR A 369 -2.23 18.91 13.05
N ALA A 370 -2.10 20.11 13.64
CA ALA A 370 -1.09 21.09 13.23
C ALA A 370 0.33 20.57 13.47
N LEU A 371 0.60 20.00 14.65
CA LEU A 371 1.92 19.43 14.96
C LEU A 371 2.26 18.24 14.06
N THR A 372 1.26 17.43 13.70
CA THR A 372 1.42 16.34 12.74
C THR A 372 1.88 16.84 11.38
N PHE A 373 1.22 17.88 10.84
CA PHE A 373 1.61 18.44 9.55
C PHE A 373 2.95 19.17 9.62
N ALA A 374 3.26 19.84 10.73
CA ALA A 374 4.57 20.44 10.94
C ALA A 374 5.70 19.39 10.95
N ALA A 375 5.51 18.26 11.64
CA ALA A 375 6.47 17.16 11.65
C ALA A 375 6.63 16.52 10.27
N ALA A 376 5.52 16.31 9.55
CA ALA A 376 5.52 15.82 8.17
C ALA A 376 6.31 16.75 7.24
N LEU A 377 6.05 18.06 7.32
CA LEU A 377 6.74 19.08 6.52
C LEU A 377 8.23 19.14 6.85
N ALA A 378 8.60 19.08 8.13
CA ALA A 378 10.00 19.04 8.55
C ALA A 378 10.74 17.83 7.95
N GLY A 379 10.10 16.65 7.94
CA GLY A 379 10.64 15.47 7.27
C GLY A 379 10.84 15.67 5.77
N THR A 380 9.88 16.30 5.09
CA THR A 380 9.99 16.64 3.65
C THR A 380 11.15 17.61 3.40
N VAL A 381 11.31 18.63 4.23
CA VAL A 381 12.43 19.58 4.12
C VAL A 381 13.77 18.86 4.29
N VAL A 382 13.89 17.94 5.25
CA VAL A 382 15.11 17.14 5.45
C VAL A 382 15.44 16.31 4.21
N VAL A 383 14.44 15.63 3.62
CA VAL A 383 14.64 14.87 2.36
C VAL A 383 15.15 15.78 1.25
N CYS A 384 14.48 16.92 1.00
CA CYS A 384 14.87 17.86 -0.06
C CYS A 384 16.26 18.45 0.14
N LEU A 385 16.61 18.84 1.36
CA LEU A 385 17.93 19.36 1.69
C LEU A 385 19.01 18.29 1.47
N THR A 386 18.77 17.07 1.96
CA THR A 386 19.73 15.96 1.80
C THR A 386 19.95 15.63 0.32
N ALA A 387 18.88 15.59 -0.47
CA ALA A 387 18.95 15.36 -1.91
C ALA A 387 19.69 16.48 -2.66
N THR A 388 19.46 17.74 -2.28
CA THR A 388 20.16 18.89 -2.90
C THR A 388 21.64 18.93 -2.52
N LEU A 389 21.98 18.56 -1.28
CA LEU A 389 23.38 18.46 -0.83
C LEU A 389 24.16 17.39 -1.61
N LEU A 390 23.51 16.28 -1.96
CA LEU A 390 24.13 15.25 -2.80
C LEU A 390 24.63 15.83 -4.13
N LEU A 391 23.84 16.67 -4.80
CA LEU A 391 24.23 17.29 -6.09
C LEU A 391 25.36 18.33 -5.97
N ARG A 392 25.59 18.88 -4.79
CA ARG A 392 26.64 19.89 -4.55
C ARG A 392 27.97 19.28 -4.09
N SER A 393 27.94 18.05 -3.60
CA SER A 393 29.11 17.30 -3.18
C SER A 393 29.85 16.76 -4.39
#